data_AF-A0A4R7TEY0-F1
#
_entry.id   AF-A0A4R7TEY0-F1
#
_cell.length_a   1.000
_cell.length_b   1.000
_cell.length_c   1.000
_cell.angle_alpha   90.00
_cell.angle_beta   90.00
_cell.angle_gamma   90.00
#
_symmetry.space_group_name_H-M   'P 1'
#
loop_
_entity.id
_entity.type
_entity.pdbx_description
1 polymer ?
#
loop_
_entity_poly.entity_id
_entity_poly.type
_entity_poly.pdbx_seq_one_letter_code
_entity_poly.pdbx_strand_id
1 'polypeptide(L)'
;MGDGFEVVCEVEPPTRPDLRKVRHQIGVMSPIADAFLIPDNHIGRATVSSVAVANEVQAMGARGIACLNSRDRNLLGFRRDLLTAAAYGVEQFLFVHGDEPTAGARTSQLTVRTMIEEARATSFPGIAPFQVGAATRLRPIPAWKAEADFLYVQVSYSLDDLLRWRDTVTADIPIYAGVMVLASAKMAHNLAALPQLTIPDHLIAAVEQDPDAGVEAACDHILQIKESGAFDGVHLVPVSRYRQVAARLEREL
;
A
#
# COMPACT_ATOMS: atom_id res chain seq x y z
N MET A 1 0.11 -19.71 -15.78
CA MET A 1 1.14 -18.72 -15.42
C MET A 1 0.53 -17.39 -15.77
N GLY A 2 0.11 -16.63 -14.75
CA GLY A 2 -0.60 -15.36 -14.93
C GLY A 2 0.30 -14.29 -15.54
N ASP A 3 -0.32 -13.24 -16.08
CA ASP A 3 0.24 -12.18 -16.92
C ASP A 3 1.26 -11.25 -16.21
N GLY A 4 1.87 -11.69 -15.11
CA GLY A 4 2.85 -10.94 -14.30
C GLY A 4 2.29 -9.77 -13.48
N PHE A 5 1.07 -9.32 -13.77
CA PHE A 5 0.42 -8.19 -13.10
C PHE A 5 -0.18 -8.59 -11.75
N GLU A 6 0.27 -7.95 -10.66
CA GLU A 6 -0.18 -8.21 -9.29
C GLU A 6 -1.12 -7.14 -8.73
N VAL A 7 -2.20 -7.57 -8.06
CA VAL A 7 -3.05 -6.69 -7.27
C VAL A 7 -2.70 -6.81 -5.79
N VAL A 8 -2.11 -5.75 -5.25
CA VAL A 8 -1.82 -5.61 -3.82
C VAL A 8 -2.93 -4.80 -3.17
N CYS A 9 -3.78 -5.44 -2.37
CA CYS A 9 -4.90 -4.78 -1.69
C CYS A 9 -4.52 -4.25 -0.31
N GLU A 10 -4.72 -2.96 -0.06
CA GLU A 10 -4.62 -2.38 1.27
C GLU A 10 -5.81 -2.84 2.14
N VAL A 11 -5.52 -3.33 3.34
CA VAL A 11 -6.55 -3.62 4.35
C VAL A 11 -6.77 -2.42 5.26
N GLU A 12 -8.00 -2.23 5.74
CA GLU A 12 -8.25 -1.24 6.79
C GLU A 12 -7.67 -1.80 8.12
N PRO A 13 -6.62 -1.18 8.69
CA PRO A 13 -5.97 -1.73 9.87
C PRO A 13 -6.91 -1.62 11.10
N PRO A 14 -6.95 -2.65 11.96
CA PRO A 14 -7.88 -2.66 13.07
C PRO A 14 -7.42 -1.68 14.16
N THR A 15 -8.31 -0.77 14.54
CA THR A 15 -8.10 0.24 15.61
C THR A 15 -8.56 -0.23 16.99
N ARG A 16 -9.04 -1.48 17.06
CA ARG A 16 -9.49 -2.18 18.28
C ARG A 16 -8.89 -3.58 18.29
N PRO A 17 -8.82 -4.28 19.43
CA PRO A 17 -8.34 -5.67 19.51
C PRO A 17 -9.37 -6.66 18.93
N ASP A 18 -9.76 -6.48 17.66
CA ASP A 18 -10.73 -7.29 16.94
C ASP A 18 -10.33 -7.37 15.46
N LEU A 19 -10.02 -8.58 14.99
CA LEU A 19 -9.58 -8.86 13.62
C LEU A 19 -10.72 -9.31 12.70
N ARG A 20 -11.97 -9.41 13.17
CA ARG A 20 -13.10 -9.93 12.37
C ARG A 20 -13.31 -9.15 11.07
N LYS A 21 -13.22 -7.81 11.12
CA LYS A 21 -13.39 -6.96 9.93
C LYS A 21 -12.27 -7.18 8.91
N VAL A 22 -11.02 -7.27 9.39
CA VAL A 22 -9.86 -7.51 8.54
C VAL A 22 -9.95 -8.87 7.87
N ARG A 23 -10.26 -9.93 8.63
CA ARG A 23 -10.49 -11.28 8.09
C ARG A 23 -11.59 -11.29 7.03
N HIS A 24 -12.70 -10.59 7.30
CA HIS A 24 -13.79 -10.46 6.34
C HIS A 24 -13.33 -9.76 5.05
N GLN A 25 -12.58 -8.67 5.16
CA GLN A 25 -12.05 -7.96 4.00
C GLN A 25 -11.08 -8.84 3.18
N ILE A 26 -10.13 -9.51 3.85
CA ILE A 26 -9.20 -10.44 3.20
C ILE A 26 -9.98 -11.49 2.40
N GLY A 27 -10.94 -12.18 3.04
CA GLY A 27 -11.71 -13.23 2.38
C GLY A 27 -12.55 -12.75 1.19
N VAL A 28 -13.06 -11.51 1.22
CA VAL A 28 -13.78 -10.91 0.08
C VAL A 28 -12.85 -10.57 -1.07
N MET A 29 -11.62 -10.14 -0.78
CA MET A 29 -10.67 -9.65 -1.78
C MET A 29 -9.75 -10.76 -2.31
N SER A 30 -9.62 -11.90 -1.61
CA SER A 30 -8.77 -13.02 -2.03
C SER A 30 -9.00 -13.54 -3.45
N PRO A 31 -10.23 -13.51 -4.04
CA PRO A 31 -10.40 -13.92 -5.43
C PRO A 31 -9.69 -13.03 -6.46
N ILE A 32 -9.36 -11.77 -6.10
CA ILE A 32 -8.79 -10.77 -7.03
C ILE A 32 -7.45 -10.18 -6.58
N ALA A 33 -7.01 -10.43 -5.35
CA ALA A 33 -5.81 -9.85 -4.77
C ALA A 33 -4.72 -10.90 -4.55
N ASP A 34 -3.52 -10.63 -5.05
CA ASP A 34 -2.34 -11.50 -4.93
C ASP A 34 -1.63 -11.31 -3.57
N ALA A 35 -1.75 -10.12 -2.99
CA ALA A 35 -1.19 -9.79 -1.70
C ALA A 35 -2.02 -8.74 -0.96
N PHE A 36 -1.80 -8.66 0.35
CA PHE A 36 -2.43 -7.67 1.22
C PHE A 36 -1.40 -6.79 1.88
N LEU A 37 -1.54 -5.48 1.73
CA LEU A 37 -0.72 -4.50 2.43
C LEU A 37 -1.43 -4.04 3.70
N ILE A 38 -0.72 -4.04 4.82
CA ILE A 38 -1.27 -3.65 6.11
C ILE A 38 -0.63 -2.32 6.55
N PRO A 39 -1.37 -1.20 6.52
CA PRO A 39 -0.90 0.07 7.01
C PRO A 39 -0.57 0.05 8.50
N ASP A 40 0.45 0.80 8.90
CA ASP A 40 0.84 0.97 10.30
C ASP A 40 0.48 2.36 10.78
N ASN A 41 -0.27 2.44 11.86
CA ASN A 41 -0.75 3.68 12.48
C ASN A 41 -1.25 4.74 11.49
N HIS A 42 -2.00 4.32 10.45
CA HIS A 42 -2.47 5.20 9.38
C HIS A 42 -3.17 6.44 9.96
N ILE A 43 -3.12 7.58 9.27
CA ILE A 43 -3.73 8.85 9.73
C ILE A 43 -3.33 9.28 11.14
N GLY A 44 -2.17 8.81 11.62
CA GLY A 44 -1.65 9.16 12.94
C GLY A 44 -2.43 8.57 14.12
N ARG A 45 -3.10 7.42 13.94
CA ARG A 45 -3.86 6.73 14.99
C ARG A 45 -3.30 5.35 15.27
N ALA A 46 -3.27 4.94 16.53
CA ALA A 46 -2.80 3.60 16.89
C ALA A 46 -3.67 2.50 16.28
N THR A 47 -3.02 1.48 15.72
CA THR A 47 -3.65 0.28 15.17
C THR A 47 -3.03 -0.98 15.81
N VAL A 48 -3.65 -2.14 15.62
CA VAL A 48 -2.95 -3.41 15.83
C VAL A 48 -1.72 -3.43 14.93
N SER A 49 -0.61 -3.98 15.44
CA SER A 49 0.66 -4.09 14.71
C SER A 49 0.45 -4.67 13.32
N SER A 50 1.00 -4.00 12.31
CA SER A 50 0.97 -4.46 10.91
C SER A 50 1.61 -5.84 10.75
N VAL A 51 2.68 -6.14 11.49
CA VAL A 51 3.33 -7.47 11.51
C VAL A 51 2.38 -8.54 12.05
N ALA A 52 1.64 -8.25 13.12
CA ALA A 52 0.68 -9.21 13.68
C ALA A 52 -0.47 -9.51 12.71
N VAL A 53 -0.96 -8.48 12.01
CA VAL A 53 -2.00 -8.66 10.98
C VAL A 53 -1.44 -9.34 9.73
N ALA A 54 -0.19 -9.08 9.33
CA ALA A 54 0.47 -9.79 8.24
C ALA A 54 0.59 -11.30 8.53
N ASN A 55 0.88 -11.68 9.77
CA ASN A 55 0.82 -13.08 10.21
C ASN A 55 -0.61 -13.66 10.11
N GLU A 56 -1.64 -12.88 10.44
CA GLU A 56 -3.04 -13.31 10.25
C GLU A 56 -3.39 -13.52 8.77
N VAL A 57 -2.94 -12.63 7.88
CA VAL A 57 -3.11 -12.78 6.42
C VAL A 57 -2.48 -14.09 5.94
N GLN A 58 -1.29 -14.42 6.41
CA GLN A 58 -0.61 -15.68 6.08
C GLN A 58 -1.35 -16.90 6.63
N ALA A 59 -1.91 -16.83 7.84
CA ALA A 59 -2.75 -17.89 8.40
C ALA A 59 -4.03 -18.13 7.57
N MET A 60 -4.49 -17.12 6.83
CA MET A 60 -5.58 -17.23 5.86
C MET A 60 -5.13 -17.71 4.47
N GLY A 61 -3.84 -18.03 4.29
CA GLY A 61 -3.29 -18.54 3.03
C GLY A 61 -2.94 -17.48 1.99
N ALA A 62 -2.89 -16.20 2.38
CA ALA A 62 -2.55 -15.10 1.49
C ALA A 62 -1.19 -14.46 1.85
N ARG A 63 -0.59 -13.71 0.91
CA ARG A 63 0.67 -13.00 1.13
C ARG A 63 0.43 -11.67 1.83
N GLY A 64 1.10 -11.43 2.95
CA GLY A 64 0.97 -10.20 3.75
C GLY A 64 2.22 -9.31 3.67
N ILE A 65 2.02 -7.99 3.53
CA ILE A 65 3.07 -6.96 3.49
C ILE A 65 2.87 -6.01 4.66
N ALA A 66 3.79 -6.03 5.63
CA ALA A 66 3.69 -5.16 6.80
C ALA A 66 4.24 -3.77 6.48
N CYS A 67 3.40 -2.74 6.52
CA CYS A 67 3.89 -1.36 6.48
C CYS A 67 4.51 -1.00 7.83
N LEU A 68 5.61 -0.23 7.87
CA LEU A 68 6.16 0.32 9.11
C LEU A 68 6.51 1.80 8.93
N ASN A 69 6.02 2.63 9.87
CA ASN A 69 6.32 4.06 9.90
C ASN A 69 7.67 4.33 10.58
N SER A 70 8.55 5.07 9.90
CA SER A 70 9.85 5.50 10.45
C SER A 70 9.69 6.49 11.60
N ARG A 71 8.70 7.39 11.53
CA ARG A 71 8.47 8.44 12.53
C ARG A 71 8.02 7.93 13.91
N ASP A 72 7.48 6.71 13.95
CA ASP A 72 6.87 6.11 15.15
C ASP A 72 7.90 5.28 15.96
N ARG A 73 9.12 5.07 15.43
CA ARG A 73 10.11 4.14 15.99
C ARG A 73 11.47 4.78 16.25
N ASN A 74 12.09 4.33 17.34
CA ASN A 74 13.53 4.38 17.50
C ASN A 74 14.15 3.09 16.96
N LEU A 75 15.48 3.04 16.92
CA LEU A 75 16.21 1.88 16.40
C LEU A 75 15.84 0.57 17.13
N LEU A 76 15.69 0.62 18.45
CA LEU A 76 15.34 -0.56 19.24
C LEU A 76 13.93 -1.09 18.90
N GLY A 77 12.96 -0.20 18.76
CA GLY A 77 11.59 -0.54 18.37
C GLY A 77 11.54 -1.14 16.97
N PHE A 78 12.32 -0.60 16.03
CA PHE A 78 12.41 -1.17 14.69
C PHE A 78 13.06 -2.57 14.68
N ARG A 79 14.17 -2.75 15.40
CA ARG A 79 14.82 -4.07 15.53
C ARG A 79 13.91 -5.11 16.19
N ARG A 80 13.09 -4.72 17.17
CA ARG A 80 12.06 -5.59 17.76
C ARG A 80 11.06 -6.04 16.71
N ASP A 81 10.62 -5.15 15.83
CA ASP A 81 9.65 -5.49 14.79
C ASP A 81 10.26 -6.45 13.75
N LEU A 82 11.53 -6.27 13.36
CA LEU A 82 12.25 -7.22 12.50
C LEU A 82 12.38 -8.60 13.15
N LEU A 83 12.75 -8.67 14.44
CA LEU A 83 12.80 -9.93 15.20
C LEU A 83 11.44 -10.62 15.26
N THR A 84 10.39 -9.85 15.48
CA THR A 84 9.01 -10.34 15.56
C THR A 84 8.55 -10.89 14.21
N ALA A 85 8.85 -10.17 13.13
CA ALA A 85 8.53 -10.61 11.78
C ALA A 85 9.25 -11.91 11.42
N ALA A 86 10.55 -12.03 11.70
CA ALA A 86 11.30 -13.28 11.51
C ALA A 86 10.70 -14.44 12.30
N ALA A 87 10.29 -14.20 13.55
CA ALA A 87 9.69 -15.23 14.40
C ALA A 87 8.34 -15.75 13.88
N TYR A 88 7.58 -14.91 13.17
CA TYR A 88 6.28 -15.25 12.59
C TYR A 88 6.31 -15.52 11.07
N GLY A 89 7.50 -15.52 10.45
CA GLY A 89 7.63 -15.71 9.00
C GLY A 89 7.04 -14.57 8.16
N VAL A 90 6.93 -13.35 8.70
CA VAL A 90 6.55 -12.16 7.91
C VAL A 90 7.78 -11.67 7.16
N GLU A 91 7.80 -11.87 5.85
CA GLU A 91 8.99 -11.66 5.03
C GLU A 91 9.01 -10.33 4.26
N GLN A 92 7.84 -9.70 4.07
CA GLN A 92 7.71 -8.50 3.23
C GLN A 92 7.31 -7.26 4.03
N PHE A 93 8.01 -6.16 3.76
CA PHE A 93 7.75 -4.86 4.38
C PHE A 93 7.58 -3.74 3.37
N LEU A 94 6.77 -2.75 3.73
CA LEU A 94 6.81 -1.42 3.12
C LEU A 94 7.27 -0.41 4.18
N PHE A 95 8.38 0.29 3.93
CA PHE A 95 8.81 1.37 4.82
C PHE A 95 8.35 2.72 4.31
N VAL A 96 7.68 3.47 5.19
CA VAL A 96 7.18 4.82 4.91
C VAL A 96 7.55 5.77 6.05
N HIS A 97 7.49 7.07 5.78
CA HIS A 97 7.66 8.06 6.85
C HIS A 97 6.49 8.01 7.84
N GLY A 98 5.27 7.89 7.32
CA GLY A 98 4.01 8.01 8.04
C GLY A 98 3.46 9.45 8.01
N ASP A 99 2.18 9.61 8.40
CA ASP A 99 1.46 10.89 8.39
C ASP A 99 1.89 11.81 9.56
N GLU A 100 1.23 12.95 9.78
CA GLU A 100 1.36 13.70 11.03
C GLU A 100 0.65 12.95 12.18
N PRO A 101 1.26 12.76 13.37
CA PRO A 101 0.62 12.01 14.45
C PRO A 101 -0.46 12.87 15.12
N THR A 102 -1.59 12.24 15.47
CA THR A 102 -2.63 12.91 16.26
C THR A 102 -2.35 12.83 17.77
N ALA A 103 -1.50 11.90 18.18
CA ALA A 103 -1.05 11.71 19.56
C ALA A 103 0.36 11.11 19.60
N GLY A 104 1.14 11.44 20.64
CA GLY A 104 2.55 11.03 20.79
C GLY A 104 3.53 11.98 20.09
N ALA A 105 4.76 12.05 20.60
CA ALA A 105 5.85 12.80 19.96
C ALA A 105 6.56 11.95 18.92
N ARG A 106 7.05 12.58 17.85
CA ARG A 106 7.87 11.93 16.84
C ARG A 106 9.20 11.47 17.43
N THR A 107 9.67 10.31 16.99
CA THR A 107 11.05 9.87 17.20
C THR A 107 11.82 10.14 15.91
N SER A 108 12.64 11.20 15.91
CA SER A 108 13.42 11.64 14.75
C SER A 108 14.65 10.77 14.45
N GLN A 109 14.72 9.56 15.01
CA GLN A 109 15.90 8.70 14.93
C GLN A 109 15.96 7.81 13.69
N LEU A 110 14.84 7.58 13.01
CA LEU A 110 14.79 6.73 11.82
C LEU A 110 14.18 7.46 10.62
N THR A 111 14.82 7.27 9.47
CA THR A 111 14.30 7.58 8.15
C THR A 111 13.98 6.28 7.41
N VAL A 112 13.18 6.36 6.33
CA VAL A 112 12.93 5.19 5.46
C VAL A 112 14.25 4.61 4.96
N ARG A 113 15.19 5.46 4.54
CA ARG A 113 16.52 5.05 4.09
C ARG A 113 17.26 4.24 5.16
N THR A 114 17.39 4.78 6.37
CA THR A 114 18.10 4.08 7.46
C THR A 114 17.38 2.81 7.91
N MET A 115 16.05 2.72 7.75
CA MET A 115 15.32 1.47 7.99
C MET A 115 15.65 0.40 6.94
N ILE A 116 15.79 0.77 5.66
CA ILE A 116 16.26 -0.16 4.62
C ILE A 116 17.66 -0.64 4.97
N GLU A 117 18.59 0.28 5.26
CA GLU A 117 19.97 -0.05 5.63
C GLU A 117 20.03 -1.02 6.82
N GLU A 118 19.26 -0.77 7.88
CA GLU A 118 19.18 -1.66 9.06
C GLU A 118 18.51 -3.01 8.74
N ALA A 119 17.49 -3.06 7.89
CA ALA A 119 16.88 -4.31 7.48
C ALA A 119 17.84 -5.17 6.65
N ARG A 120 18.64 -4.56 5.77
CA ARG A 120 19.69 -5.25 4.98
C ARG A 120 20.86 -5.72 5.84
N ALA A 121 21.22 -4.96 6.87
CA ALA A 121 22.25 -5.34 7.83
C ALA A 121 21.80 -6.46 8.79
N THR A 122 20.49 -6.71 8.87
CA THR A 122 19.92 -7.73 9.75
C THR A 122 19.90 -9.08 9.05
N SER A 123 20.43 -10.12 9.71
CA SER A 123 20.32 -11.50 9.26
C SER A 123 20.01 -12.41 10.44
N PHE A 124 19.17 -13.43 10.20
CA PHE A 124 18.83 -14.44 11.18
C PHE A 124 19.13 -15.83 10.60
N PRO A 125 19.86 -16.72 11.31
CA PRO A 125 20.16 -18.05 10.80
C PRO A 125 18.89 -18.83 10.43
N GLY A 126 18.83 -19.34 9.20
CA GLY A 126 17.69 -20.10 8.70
C GLY A 126 16.49 -19.27 8.21
N ILE A 127 16.58 -17.94 8.23
CA ILE A 127 15.55 -17.03 7.71
C ILE A 127 16.09 -16.33 6.47
N ALA A 128 15.30 -16.27 5.41
CA ALA A 128 15.66 -15.54 4.20
C ALA A 128 15.74 -14.02 4.47
N PRO A 129 16.52 -13.25 3.70
CA PRO A 129 16.50 -11.80 3.78
C PRO A 129 15.09 -11.24 3.56
N PHE A 130 14.70 -10.24 4.34
CA PHE A 130 13.42 -9.56 4.16
C PHE A 130 13.35 -8.87 2.80
N GLN A 131 12.16 -8.90 2.18
CA GLN A 131 11.85 -8.08 1.03
C GLN A 131 11.30 -6.73 1.49
N VAL A 132 11.88 -5.64 1.02
CA VAL A 132 11.65 -4.29 1.54
C VAL A 132 11.29 -3.35 0.40
N GLY A 133 10.11 -2.76 0.48
CA GLY A 133 9.66 -1.74 -0.43
C GLY A 133 9.75 -0.32 0.11
N ALA A 134 9.64 0.65 -0.79
CA ALA A 134 9.52 2.06 -0.45
C ALA A 134 8.42 2.77 -1.28
N ALA A 135 7.79 3.78 -0.69
CA ALA A 135 6.82 4.60 -1.41
C ALA A 135 7.52 5.72 -2.21
N THR A 136 7.02 6.05 -3.39
CA THR A 136 7.48 7.17 -4.23
C THR A 136 6.31 8.02 -4.74
N ARG A 137 6.62 9.15 -5.37
CA ARG A 137 5.65 10.05 -6.02
C ARG A 137 6.03 10.20 -7.49
N LEU A 138 5.21 10.90 -8.27
CA LEU A 138 5.49 11.30 -9.64
C LEU A 138 6.60 12.38 -9.72
N ARG A 139 7.78 12.02 -9.23
CA ARG A 139 9.01 12.84 -9.16
C ARG A 139 10.22 11.93 -9.37
N PRO A 140 11.40 12.49 -9.68
CA PRO A 140 12.63 11.70 -9.77
C PRO A 140 12.85 10.84 -8.53
N ILE A 141 13.16 9.56 -8.74
CA ILE A 141 13.40 8.60 -7.66
C ILE A 141 14.79 8.88 -7.07
N PRO A 142 14.91 9.14 -5.76
CA PRO A 142 16.21 9.27 -5.12
C PRO A 142 17.05 8.00 -5.28
N ALA A 143 18.34 8.12 -5.55
CA ALA A 143 19.23 6.99 -5.81
C ALA A 143 19.19 5.89 -4.73
N TRP A 144 19.08 6.27 -3.45
CA TRP A 144 19.02 5.31 -2.34
C TRP A 144 17.79 4.39 -2.38
N LYS A 145 16.72 4.76 -3.09
CA LYS A 145 15.54 3.87 -3.25
C LYS A 145 15.81 2.69 -4.16
N ALA A 146 16.91 2.69 -4.90
CA ALA A 146 17.36 1.51 -5.66
C ALA A 146 17.77 0.35 -4.74
N GLU A 147 17.95 0.58 -3.43
CA GLU A 147 18.22 -0.48 -2.45
C GLU A 147 16.95 -1.22 -1.98
N ALA A 148 15.76 -0.71 -2.33
CA ALA A 148 14.50 -1.41 -2.12
C ALA A 148 14.28 -2.49 -3.18
N ASP A 149 13.54 -3.54 -2.81
CA ASP A 149 13.19 -4.65 -3.71
C ASP A 149 11.98 -4.32 -4.60
N PHE A 150 11.17 -3.34 -4.22
CA PHE A 150 10.01 -2.87 -4.99
C PHE A 150 9.59 -1.46 -4.59
N LEU A 151 8.81 -0.79 -5.44
CA LEU A 151 8.30 0.56 -5.20
C LEU A 151 6.80 0.64 -5.38
N TYR A 152 6.14 1.38 -4.47
CA TYR A 152 4.77 1.84 -4.65
C TYR A 152 4.76 3.31 -5.04
N VAL A 153 4.27 3.65 -6.23
CA VAL A 153 4.01 5.06 -6.56
C VAL A 153 2.66 5.47 -5.95
N GLN A 154 2.65 6.62 -5.28
CA GLN A 154 1.45 7.17 -4.66
C GLN A 154 0.34 7.41 -5.69
N VAL A 155 -0.89 7.45 -5.19
CA VAL A 155 -2.11 7.56 -5.99
C VAL A 155 -2.04 8.70 -7.00
N SER A 156 -2.40 8.38 -8.24
CA SER A 156 -2.70 9.31 -9.31
C SER A 156 -4.04 8.92 -9.92
N TYR A 157 -4.89 9.90 -10.23
CA TYR A 157 -6.14 9.67 -10.98
C TYR A 157 -5.96 9.88 -12.49
N SER A 158 -4.70 9.98 -12.96
CA SER A 158 -4.32 10.20 -14.34
C SER A 158 -3.33 9.12 -14.78
N LEU A 159 -3.75 8.26 -15.72
CA LEU A 159 -2.90 7.28 -16.38
C LEU A 159 -1.76 7.96 -17.14
N ASP A 160 -2.06 9.05 -17.86
CA ASP A 160 -1.05 9.79 -18.63
C ASP A 160 0.08 10.32 -17.76
N ASP A 161 -0.23 10.80 -16.54
CA ASP A 161 0.79 11.28 -15.61
C ASP A 161 1.61 10.12 -15.02
N LEU A 162 0.99 8.96 -14.80
CA LEU A 162 1.68 7.74 -14.40
C LEU A 162 2.66 7.26 -15.48
N LEU A 163 2.21 7.18 -16.73
CA LEU A 163 3.02 6.74 -17.87
C LEU A 163 4.17 7.72 -18.15
N ARG A 164 3.88 9.02 -18.19
CA ARG A 164 4.91 10.06 -18.37
C ARG A 164 5.97 9.99 -17.28
N TRP A 165 5.58 9.74 -16.03
CA TRP A 165 6.54 9.55 -14.96
C TRP A 165 7.33 8.23 -15.14
N ARG A 166 6.65 7.14 -15.47
CA ARG A 166 7.25 5.82 -15.65
C ARG A 166 8.32 5.81 -16.76
N ASP A 167 8.13 6.57 -17.83
CA ASP A 167 9.11 6.78 -18.92
C ASP A 167 10.42 7.43 -18.44
N THR A 168 10.38 8.17 -17.32
CA THR A 168 11.58 8.77 -16.73
C THR A 168 12.32 7.83 -15.77
N VAL A 169 11.73 6.68 -15.43
CA VAL A 169 12.24 5.75 -14.42
C VAL A 169 13.05 4.63 -15.08
N THR A 170 14.32 4.55 -14.73
CA THR A 170 15.25 3.50 -15.19
C THR A 170 15.43 2.35 -14.19
N ALA A 171 14.67 2.35 -13.09
CA ALA A 171 14.78 1.31 -12.07
C ALA A 171 14.22 -0.02 -12.61
N ASP A 172 14.99 -1.09 -12.45
CA ASP A 172 14.67 -2.46 -12.90
C ASP A 172 14.18 -3.32 -11.72
N ILE A 173 13.32 -2.74 -10.89
CA ILE A 173 12.66 -3.39 -9.76
C ILE A 173 11.15 -3.25 -9.95
N PRO A 174 10.33 -4.15 -9.38
CA PRO A 174 8.89 -4.05 -9.48
C PRO A 174 8.34 -2.69 -9.03
N ILE A 175 7.48 -2.08 -9.85
CA ILE A 175 6.81 -0.81 -9.58
C ILE A 175 5.31 -1.00 -9.67
N TYR A 176 4.63 -0.65 -8.58
CA TYR A 176 3.19 -0.79 -8.43
C TYR A 176 2.53 0.58 -8.38
N ALA A 177 1.50 0.77 -9.20
CA ALA A 177 0.75 2.02 -9.27
C ALA A 177 -0.32 2.12 -8.18
N GLY A 178 -0.32 3.19 -7.41
CA GLY A 178 -1.34 3.45 -6.40
C GLY A 178 -2.69 3.79 -7.04
N VAL A 179 -3.73 3.05 -6.67
CA VAL A 179 -5.12 3.31 -7.06
C VAL A 179 -5.97 3.39 -5.80
N MET A 180 -6.75 4.46 -5.64
CA MET A 180 -7.63 4.64 -4.49
C MET A 180 -9.06 4.88 -4.93
N VAL A 181 -9.99 4.19 -4.28
CA VAL A 181 -11.42 4.37 -4.51
C VAL A 181 -11.90 5.65 -3.84
N LEU A 182 -12.57 6.52 -4.60
CA LEU A 182 -13.32 7.65 -4.03
C LEU A 182 -14.65 7.15 -3.47
N ALA A 183 -14.64 6.77 -2.19
CA ALA A 183 -15.78 6.12 -1.55
C ALA A 183 -16.99 7.04 -1.30
N SER A 184 -16.83 8.36 -1.40
CA SER A 184 -17.91 9.33 -1.22
C SER A 184 -17.52 10.72 -1.73
N ALA A 185 -18.51 11.57 -2.01
CA ALA A 185 -18.30 12.98 -2.35
C ALA A 185 -17.49 13.73 -1.29
N LYS A 186 -17.79 13.50 0.00
CA LYS A 186 -17.04 14.12 1.10
C LYS A 186 -15.55 13.74 1.06
N MET A 187 -15.25 12.48 0.78
CA MET A 187 -13.87 12.03 0.62
C MET A 187 -13.21 12.69 -0.59
N ALA A 188 -13.90 12.72 -1.74
CA ALA A 188 -13.39 13.36 -2.96
C ALA A 188 -13.01 14.82 -2.73
N HIS A 189 -13.89 15.61 -2.10
CA HIS A 189 -13.60 17.01 -1.74
C HIS A 189 -12.43 17.17 -0.78
N ASN A 190 -12.36 16.33 0.26
CA ASN A 190 -11.27 16.38 1.23
C ASN A 190 -9.91 16.06 0.58
N LEU A 191 -9.89 15.09 -0.35
CA LEU A 191 -8.68 14.72 -1.06
C LEU A 191 -8.27 15.75 -2.11
N ALA A 192 -9.24 16.36 -2.81
CA ALA A 192 -8.98 17.42 -3.79
C ALA A 192 -8.37 18.68 -3.16
N ALA A 193 -8.58 18.89 -1.85
CA ALA A 193 -7.94 19.96 -1.10
C ALA A 193 -6.44 19.71 -0.80
N LEU A 194 -5.92 18.50 -1.03
CA LEU A 194 -4.53 18.17 -0.80
C LEU A 194 -3.66 18.62 -1.99
N PRO A 195 -2.64 19.49 -1.78
CA PRO A 195 -1.84 20.06 -2.88
C PRO A 195 -1.11 19.02 -3.75
N GLN A 196 -0.86 17.84 -3.19
CA GLN A 196 -0.12 16.76 -3.84
C GLN A 196 -0.96 15.81 -4.69
N LEU A 197 -2.29 15.96 -4.71
CA LEU A 197 -3.21 15.03 -5.36
C LEU A 197 -4.17 15.78 -6.27
N THR A 198 -4.12 15.49 -7.56
CA THR A 198 -5.05 16.04 -8.54
C THR A 198 -6.15 15.03 -8.82
N ILE A 199 -7.40 15.42 -8.60
CA ILE A 199 -8.59 14.62 -8.91
C ILE A 199 -9.35 15.34 -10.03
N PRO A 200 -9.69 14.67 -11.14
CA PRO A 200 -10.47 15.30 -12.20
C PRO A 200 -11.85 15.75 -11.71
N ASP A 201 -12.26 16.98 -12.05
CA ASP A 201 -13.56 17.54 -11.64
C ASP A 201 -14.74 16.67 -12.06
N HIS A 202 -14.66 16.06 -13.25
CA HIS A 202 -15.70 15.16 -13.75
C HIS A 202 -15.87 13.92 -12.86
N LEU A 203 -14.79 13.42 -12.25
CA LEU A 203 -14.84 12.28 -11.34
C LEU A 203 -15.47 12.68 -10.01
N ILE A 204 -15.15 13.88 -9.49
CA ILE A 204 -15.80 14.42 -8.29
C ILE A 204 -17.31 14.55 -8.53
N ALA A 205 -17.71 15.17 -9.65
CA ALA A 205 -19.10 15.33 -10.02
C ALA A 205 -19.83 13.99 -10.21
N ALA A 206 -19.17 12.99 -10.79
CA ALA A 206 -19.73 11.65 -10.93
C ALA A 206 -19.99 10.99 -9.56
N VAL A 207 -19.02 11.06 -8.64
CA VAL A 207 -19.15 10.50 -7.28
C VAL A 207 -20.21 11.23 -6.44
N GLU A 208 -20.45 12.52 -6.70
CA GLU A 208 -21.54 13.28 -6.07
C GLU A 208 -22.92 12.80 -6.52
N GLN A 209 -23.06 12.39 -7.78
CA GLN A 209 -24.31 11.88 -8.33
C GLN A 209 -24.52 10.41 -7.97
N ASP A 210 -23.47 9.61 -8.05
CA ASP A 210 -23.49 8.18 -7.78
C ASP A 210 -22.18 7.74 -7.08
N PRO A 211 -22.23 7.34 -5.80
CA PRO A 211 -21.06 6.80 -5.11
C PRO A 211 -20.41 5.59 -5.79
N ASP A 212 -21.14 4.81 -6.60
CA ASP A 212 -20.57 3.67 -7.33
C ASP A 212 -19.65 4.12 -8.47
N ALA A 213 -19.76 5.37 -8.96
CA ALA A 213 -18.84 5.93 -9.97
C ALA A 213 -17.38 5.93 -9.51
N GLY A 214 -17.12 6.07 -8.21
CA GLY A 214 -15.75 6.00 -7.66
C GLY A 214 -15.18 4.58 -7.67
N VAL A 215 -16.04 3.55 -7.63
CA VAL A 215 -15.65 2.14 -7.76
C VAL A 215 -15.35 1.84 -9.22
N GLU A 216 -16.25 2.21 -10.13
CA GLU A 216 -16.07 2.00 -11.58
C GLU A 216 -14.79 2.68 -12.06
N ALA A 217 -14.59 3.96 -11.72
CA ALA A 217 -13.39 4.70 -12.12
C ALA A 217 -12.10 4.05 -11.59
N ALA A 218 -12.09 3.51 -10.38
CA ALA A 218 -10.91 2.82 -9.84
C ALA A 218 -10.66 1.48 -10.53
N CYS A 219 -11.72 0.71 -10.84
CA CYS A 219 -11.60 -0.56 -11.54
C CYS A 219 -11.11 -0.36 -12.98
N ASP A 220 -11.71 0.59 -13.71
CA ASP A 220 -11.28 0.95 -15.07
C ASP A 220 -9.82 1.41 -15.08
N HIS A 221 -9.41 2.20 -14.09
CA HIS A 221 -8.02 2.65 -13.96
C HIS A 221 -7.05 1.46 -13.74
N ILE A 222 -7.41 0.47 -12.91
CA ILE A 222 -6.59 -0.75 -12.72
C ILE A 222 -6.40 -1.50 -14.03
N LEU A 223 -7.48 -1.68 -14.81
CA LEU A 223 -7.43 -2.37 -16.09
C LEU A 223 -6.59 -1.61 -17.11
N GLN A 224 -6.73 -0.29 -17.16
CA GLN A 224 -5.90 0.57 -18.01
C GLN A 224 -4.42 0.49 -17.64
N ILE A 225 -4.08 0.46 -16.34
CA ILE A 225 -2.70 0.26 -15.88
C ILE A 225 -2.21 -1.12 -16.33
N LYS A 226 -3.01 -2.18 -16.14
CA LYS A 226 -2.67 -3.54 -16.59
C LYS A 226 -2.41 -3.59 -18.10
N GLU A 227 -3.33 -3.06 -18.89
CA GLU A 227 -3.24 -3.03 -20.37
C GLU A 227 -2.03 -2.21 -20.87
N SER A 228 -1.60 -1.20 -20.12
CA SER A 228 -0.42 -0.40 -20.49
C SER A 228 0.89 -1.20 -20.47
N GLY A 229 0.96 -2.29 -19.69
CA GLY A 229 2.17 -3.09 -19.48
C GLY A 229 3.33 -2.33 -18.82
N ALA A 230 3.09 -1.11 -18.31
CA ALA A 230 4.15 -0.23 -17.79
C ALA A 230 4.47 -0.48 -16.30
N PHE A 231 3.62 -1.23 -15.61
CA PHE A 231 3.70 -1.50 -14.17
C PHE A 231 3.55 -3.00 -13.89
N ASP A 232 4.24 -3.47 -12.86
CA ASP A 232 4.16 -4.87 -12.40
C ASP A 232 2.86 -5.15 -11.63
N GLY A 233 2.09 -4.12 -11.31
CA GLY A 233 0.85 -4.26 -10.56
C GLY A 233 0.27 -2.95 -10.06
N VAL A 234 -0.72 -3.08 -9.19
CA VAL A 234 -1.36 -1.96 -8.50
C VAL A 234 -1.34 -2.14 -6.99
N HIS A 235 -1.19 -1.03 -6.28
CA HIS A 235 -1.55 -0.92 -4.88
C HIS A 235 -2.94 -0.33 -4.77
N LEU A 236 -3.92 -1.20 -4.57
CA LEU A 236 -5.33 -0.85 -4.47
C LEU A 236 -5.69 -0.49 -3.03
N VAL A 237 -6.20 0.73 -2.83
CA VAL A 237 -6.80 1.19 -1.59
C VAL A 237 -8.33 1.25 -1.76
N PRO A 238 -9.06 0.18 -1.41
CA PRO A 238 -10.50 0.08 -1.69
C PRO A 238 -11.37 0.86 -0.68
N VAL A 239 -10.78 1.33 0.42
CA VAL A 239 -11.49 2.01 1.52
C VAL A 239 -12.66 1.14 2.01
N SER A 240 -13.85 1.71 2.20
CA SER A 240 -15.06 1.02 2.62
C SER A 240 -15.78 0.28 1.48
N ARG A 241 -15.26 0.34 0.25
CA ARG A 241 -15.92 -0.13 -0.98
C ARG A 241 -15.34 -1.46 -1.51
N TYR A 242 -14.57 -2.17 -0.69
CA TYR A 242 -13.89 -3.42 -1.06
C TYR A 242 -14.84 -4.49 -1.62
N ARG A 243 -16.10 -4.56 -1.16
CA ARG A 243 -17.08 -5.52 -1.69
C ARG A 243 -17.47 -5.23 -3.13
N GLN A 244 -17.71 -3.96 -3.43
CA GLN A 244 -18.08 -3.52 -4.78
C GLN A 244 -16.91 -3.71 -5.74
N VAL A 245 -15.69 -3.36 -5.30
CA VAL A 245 -14.47 -3.58 -6.10
C VAL A 245 -14.26 -5.07 -6.39
N ALA A 246 -14.37 -5.94 -5.38
CA ALA A 246 -14.27 -7.39 -5.57
C ALA A 246 -15.28 -7.89 -6.60
N ALA A 247 -16.56 -7.54 -6.44
CA ALA A 247 -17.61 -7.96 -7.36
C ALA A 247 -17.42 -7.47 -8.80
N ARG A 248 -16.83 -6.28 -8.97
CA ARG A 248 -16.59 -5.66 -10.28
C ARG A 248 -15.39 -6.27 -11.01
N LEU A 249 -14.30 -6.58 -10.29
CA LEU A 249 -13.05 -7.09 -10.87
C LEU A 249 -12.97 -8.63 -10.96
N GLU A 250 -13.76 -9.37 -10.18
CA GLU A 250 -13.74 -10.86 -10.18
C GLU A 250 -14.01 -11.47 -11.56
N ARG A 251 -14.59 -10.71 -12.50
CA ARG A 251 -14.87 -11.16 -13.87
C ARG A 251 -13.80 -10.78 -14.89
N GLU A 252 -12.82 -9.97 -14.52
CA GLU A 252 -11.90 -9.30 -15.45
C GLU A 252 -10.43 -9.50 -15.12
N LEU A 253 -10.10 -9.88 -13.89
CA LEU A 253 -8.75 -10.21 -13.45
C LEU A 253 -8.51 -11.72 -13.40
#